data_AF-A0A967FAY8-F1
#
_entry.id   AF-A0A967FAY8-F1
#
_cell.length_a   1.000
_cell.length_b   1.000
_cell.length_c   1.000
_cell.angle_alpha   90.00
_cell.angle_beta   90.00
_cell.angle_gamma   90.00
#
_symmetry.space_group_name_H-M   'P 1'
#
loop_
_entity.id
_entity.type
_entity.pdbx_description
1 polymer ?
#
loop_
_entity_poly.entity_id
_entity_poly.type
_entity_poly.pdbx_seq_one_letter_code
_entity_poly.pdbx_strand_id
1 'polypeptide(L)'
;MNTDIVNWPGTVIFIIVALPMGIIATVYPMVIIKMLIWWPRFILSRLYREGELRPKTRLALDLIDKDPETYAAKTWPQVWSIRVSGVILLLMACCSFTGVIAS
;
A
#
# COMPACT_ATOMS: atom_id res chain seq x y z
N MET A 1 -20.35 -37.71 -1.63
CA MET A 1 -19.35 -37.21 -2.59
C MET A 1 -18.61 -36.10 -1.86
N ASN A 2 -17.37 -36.37 -1.42
CA ASN A 2 -16.56 -35.51 -0.55
C ASN A 2 -16.31 -34.14 -1.19
N THR A 3 -17.03 -33.12 -0.74
CA THR A 3 -16.59 -31.72 -0.85
C THR A 3 -15.62 -31.34 0.26
N ASP A 4 -15.41 -32.22 1.23
CA ASP A 4 -14.75 -31.92 2.50
C ASP A 4 -13.24 -32.13 2.50
N ILE A 5 -12.67 -32.47 1.32
CA ILE A 5 -11.29 -32.08 1.00
C ILE A 5 -11.34 -30.59 0.65
N VAL A 6 -11.82 -29.80 1.61
CA VAL A 6 -11.82 -28.35 1.62
C VAL A 6 -10.38 -27.94 1.37
N ASN A 7 -10.18 -26.89 0.57
CA ASN A 7 -8.86 -26.34 0.21
C ASN A 7 -8.13 -25.73 1.43
N TRP A 8 -8.02 -26.45 2.55
CA TRP A 8 -7.35 -26.06 3.80
C TRP A 8 -5.96 -25.45 3.56
N PRO A 9 -5.08 -26.05 2.72
CA PRO A 9 -3.78 -25.44 2.46
C PRO A 9 -3.92 -24.10 1.75
N GLY A 10 -4.85 -24.00 0.79
CA GLY A 10 -5.11 -22.76 0.03
C GLY A 10 -5.66 -21.64 0.91
N THR A 11 -6.59 -21.95 1.81
CA THR A 11 -7.18 -20.98 2.74
C THR A 11 -6.16 -20.50 3.78
N VAL A 12 -5.32 -21.39 4.32
CA VAL A 12 -4.25 -21.02 5.26
C VAL A 12 -3.19 -20.15 4.57
N ILE A 13 -2.76 -20.52 3.36
CA ILE A 13 -1.83 -19.71 2.55
C ILE A 13 -2.44 -18.34 2.25
N PHE A 14 -3.72 -18.29 1.88
CA PHE A 14 -4.43 -17.03 1.64
C PHE A 14 -4.43 -16.14 2.87
N ILE A 15 -4.72 -16.67 4.06
CA ILE A 15 -4.72 -15.89 5.31
C ILE A 15 -3.31 -15.34 5.61
N ILE A 16 -2.27 -16.19 5.50
CA ILE A 16 -0.88 -15.80 5.76
C ILE A 16 -0.41 -14.69 4.80
N VAL A 17 -0.94 -14.63 3.57
CA VAL A 17 -0.58 -13.58 2.59
C VAL A 17 -1.49 -12.35 2.70
N ALA A 18 -2.79 -12.54 2.87
CA ALA A 18 -3.80 -11.48 2.87
C ALA A 18 -3.72 -10.59 4.11
N LEU A 19 -3.40 -11.13 5.29
CA LEU A 19 -3.20 -10.37 6.51
C LEU A 19 -2.06 -9.34 6.39
N PRO A 20 -0.81 -9.74 6.09
CA PRO A 20 0.29 -8.78 5.98
C PRO A 20 0.09 -7.82 4.81
N MET A 21 -0.40 -8.28 3.65
CA MET A 21 -0.70 -7.40 2.51
C MET A 21 -1.77 -6.36 2.86
N GLY A 22 -2.84 -6.76 3.56
CA GLY A 22 -3.90 -5.87 3.98
C GLY A 22 -3.44 -4.83 5.00
N ILE A 23 -2.61 -5.23 5.98
CA ILE A 23 -2.00 -4.31 6.95
C ILE A 23 -1.09 -3.30 6.26
N ILE A 24 -0.20 -3.76 5.37
CA ILE A 24 0.71 -2.90 4.61
C ILE A 24 -0.10 -1.91 3.76
N ALA A 25 -1.07 -2.38 2.98
CA ALA A 25 -1.91 -1.52 2.15
C ALA A 25 -2.69 -0.46 2.95
N THR A 26 -3.04 -0.76 4.21
CA THR A 26 -3.80 0.16 5.06
C THR A 26 -2.92 1.22 5.74
N VAL A 27 -1.72 0.84 6.19
CA VAL A 27 -0.85 1.67 7.05
C VAL A 27 0.25 2.38 6.26
N TYR A 28 0.92 1.68 5.35
CA TYR A 28 2.12 2.17 4.65
C TYR A 28 1.89 3.45 3.84
N PRO A 29 0.76 3.60 3.11
CA PRO A 29 0.50 4.83 2.34
C PRO A 29 0.43 6.10 3.20
N MET A 30 -0.09 5.99 4.43
CA MET A 30 -0.15 7.10 5.39
C MET A 30 1.25 7.51 5.87
N VAL A 31 2.09 6.51 6.15
CA VAL A 31 3.47 6.75 6.59
C VAL A 31 4.29 7.40 5.47
N ILE A 32 4.14 6.92 4.23
CA ILE A 32 4.81 7.49 3.06
C ILE A 32 4.41 8.95 2.85
N ILE A 33 3.12 9.29 2.89
CA ILE A 33 2.67 10.68 2.72
C ILE A 33 3.20 11.58 3.84
N LYS A 34 3.16 11.12 5.10
CA LYS A 34 3.72 11.89 6.21
C LYS A 34 5.22 12.11 6.06
N MET A 35 5.96 11.06 5.68
CA MET A 35 7.39 11.16 5.38
C MET A 35 7.64 12.13 4.23
N LEU A 36 6.82 12.13 3.18
CA LEU A 36 6.93 13.05 2.05
C LEU A 36 6.67 14.51 2.44
N ILE A 37 5.66 14.77 3.28
CA ILE A 37 5.37 16.12 3.79
C ILE A 37 6.50 16.60 4.72
N TRP A 38 7.04 15.70 5.54
CA TRP A 38 8.16 15.99 6.45
C TRP A 38 9.53 15.87 5.78
N TRP A 39 9.58 15.59 4.47
CA TRP A 39 10.83 15.28 3.79
C TRP A 39 11.70 16.54 3.68
N PRO A 40 12.99 16.49 4.05
CA PRO A 40 13.87 17.64 3.90
C PRO A 40 14.14 17.92 2.41
N ARG A 41 13.76 19.12 1.96
CA ARG A 41 13.91 19.63 0.57
C ARG A 41 15.32 19.46 -0.02
N PHE A 42 16.36 19.49 0.81
CA PHE A 42 17.76 19.43 0.36
C PHE A 42 18.28 18.03 -0.01
N ILE A 43 17.57 16.95 0.37
CA ILE A 43 18.08 15.58 0.19
C ILE A 43 17.92 15.11 -1.26
N LEU A 44 16.86 15.57 -1.92
CA LEU A 44 16.44 15.01 -3.20
C LEU A 44 17.31 15.47 -4.37
N SER A 45 17.76 16.72 -4.34
CA SER A 45 18.78 17.26 -5.26
C SER A 45 20.16 16.62 -5.07
N ARG A 46 20.43 16.04 -3.89
CA ARG A 46 21.66 15.29 -3.61
C ARG A 46 21.56 13.80 -3.92
N LEU A 47 20.36 13.22 -3.86
CA LEU A 47 20.15 11.77 -4.07
C LEU A 47 20.15 11.37 -5.54
N TYR A 48 19.80 12.28 -6.45
CA TYR A 48 19.65 11.96 -7.87
C TYR A 48 20.55 12.85 -8.74
N ARG A 49 21.46 12.23 -9.50
CA ARG A 49 22.19 12.93 -10.57
C ARG A 49 21.22 13.25 -11.71
N GLU A 50 21.34 14.45 -12.27
CA GLU A 50 20.39 15.02 -13.26
C GLU A 50 20.15 14.15 -14.52
N GLY A 51 20.97 13.12 -14.77
CA GLY A 51 20.86 12.20 -15.90
C GLY A 51 20.19 10.84 -15.62
N GLU A 52 19.93 10.47 -14.37
CA GLU A 52 19.45 9.11 -14.03
C GLU A 52 17.91 8.99 -13.92
N LEU A 53 17.20 10.13 -13.87
CA LEU A 53 15.77 10.15 -13.65
C LEU A 53 14.96 10.22 -14.95
N ARG A 54 13.97 9.35 -15.08
CA ARG A 54 12.96 9.44 -16.14
C ARG A 54 12.19 10.77 -16.03
N PRO A 55 11.73 11.37 -17.15
CA PRO A 55 11.10 12.69 -17.15
C PRO A 55 9.87 12.80 -16.23
N LYS A 56 9.06 11.73 -16.18
CA LYS A 56 7.87 11.67 -15.30
C LYS A 56 8.23 11.65 -13.82
N THR A 57 9.31 10.96 -13.45
CA THR A 57 9.81 10.90 -12.08
C THR A 57 10.36 12.25 -11.65
N ARG A 58 11.08 12.95 -12.54
CA ARG A 58 11.58 14.30 -12.28
C ARG A 58 10.44 15.29 -12.00
N LEU A 59 9.37 15.25 -12.78
CA LEU A 59 8.17 16.08 -12.56
C LEU A 59 7.52 15.81 -11.20
N ALA A 60 7.37 14.54 -10.82
CA ALA A 60 6.80 14.18 -9.52
C ALA A 60 7.69 14.67 -8.36
N LEU A 61 9.01 14.52 -8.50
CA LEU A 61 9.99 14.96 -7.50
C LEU A 61 10.03 16.48 -7.36
N ASP A 62 9.95 17.23 -8.47
CA ASP A 62 9.89 18.70 -8.46
C ASP A 62 8.57 19.20 -7.82
N LEU A 63 7.45 18.50 -8.06
CA LEU A 63 6.18 18.76 -7.39
C LEU A 63 6.25 18.52 -5.88
N ILE A 64 6.89 17.43 -5.45
CA ILE A 64 7.08 17.12 -4.02
C ILE A 64 7.94 18.19 -3.33
N ASP A 65 9.00 18.68 -4.00
CA ASP A 65 9.94 19.63 -3.40
C ASP A 65 9.34 21.04 -3.28
N LYS A 66 8.64 21.49 -4.34
CA LYS A 66 8.03 22.83 -4.41
C LYS A 66 6.74 22.93 -3.59
N ASP A 67 5.86 21.94 -3.69
CA ASP A 67 4.54 21.95 -3.06
C ASP A 67 4.08 20.53 -2.66
N PRO A 68 4.61 20.00 -1.53
CA PRO A 68 4.28 18.67 -1.06
C PRO A 68 2.80 18.53 -0.67
N GLU A 69 2.11 19.62 -0.29
CA GLU A 69 0.69 19.61 0.06
C GLU A 69 -0.17 19.38 -1.18
N THR A 70 0.09 20.10 -2.27
CA THR A 70 -0.60 19.89 -3.54
C THR A 70 -0.33 18.49 -4.12
N TYR A 71 0.91 17.99 -4.01
CA TYR A 71 1.22 16.61 -4.41
C TYR A 71 0.46 15.59 -3.57
N ALA A 72 0.42 15.77 -2.24
CA ALA A 72 -0.33 14.92 -1.33
C ALA A 72 -1.84 14.95 -1.66
N ALA A 73 -2.42 16.12 -1.92
CA ALA A 73 -3.83 16.28 -2.28
C ALA A 73 -4.19 15.54 -3.58
N LYS A 74 -3.33 15.61 -4.61
CA LYS A 74 -3.53 14.86 -5.87
C LYS A 74 -3.39 13.35 -5.70
N THR A 75 -2.51 12.91 -4.80
CA THR A 75 -2.24 11.49 -4.55
C THR A 75 -3.23 10.90 -3.54
N TRP A 76 -3.93 11.74 -2.78
CA TRP A 76 -4.87 11.35 -1.72
C TRP A 76 -5.97 10.38 -2.19
N PRO A 77 -6.62 10.57 -3.36
CA PRO A 77 -7.65 9.63 -3.82
C PRO A 77 -7.08 8.24 -4.14
N GLN A 78 -5.86 8.18 -4.69
CA GLN A 78 -5.17 6.92 -4.98
C GLN A 78 -4.80 6.19 -3.70
N VAL A 79 -4.29 6.93 -2.71
CA VAL A 79 -3.98 6.39 -1.37
C VAL A 79 -5.24 5.88 -0.69
N TRP A 80 -6.33 6.64 -0.75
CA TRP A 80 -7.60 6.23 -0.20
C TRP A 80 -8.10 4.93 -0.83
N SER A 81 -8.01 4.81 -2.16
CA SER A 81 -8.35 3.59 -2.88
C SER A 81 -7.51 2.39 -2.41
N ILE A 82 -6.19 2.53 -2.28
CA ILE A 82 -5.30 1.47 -1.78
C ILE A 82 -5.70 1.04 -0.36
N ARG A 83 -6.03 2.00 0.52
CA ARG A 83 -6.47 1.70 1.89
C ARG A 83 -7.79 0.94 1.92
N VAL A 84 -8.78 1.37 1.13
CA VAL A 84 -10.06 0.66 1.04
C VAL A 84 -9.86 -0.76 0.55
N SER A 85 -9.03 -0.96 -0.48
CA SER A 85 -8.67 -2.30 -0.96
C SER A 85 -7.96 -3.13 0.11
N GLY A 86 -7.06 -2.54 0.90
CA GLY A 86 -6.41 -3.19 2.03
C GLY A 86 -7.40 -3.63 3.12
N VAL A 87 -8.37 -2.78 3.47
CA VAL A 87 -9.42 -3.11 4.45
C VAL A 87 -10.32 -4.25 3.94
N ILE A 88 -10.71 -4.21 2.67
CA ILE A 88 -11.48 -5.30 2.05
C ILE A 88 -10.70 -6.61 2.12
N LEU A 89 -9.40 -6.58 1.82
CA LEU A 89 -8.54 -7.76 1.89
C LEU A 89 -8.45 -8.33 3.32
N LEU A 90 -8.37 -7.46 4.33
CA LEU A 90 -8.41 -7.88 5.74
C LEU A 90 -9.75 -8.51 6.12
N LEU A 91 -10.86 -7.95 5.67
CA LEU A 91 -12.19 -8.53 5.90
C LEU A 91 -12.32 -9.92 5.27
N MET A 92 -11.82 -10.10 4.04
CA MET A 92 -11.80 -11.41 3.37
C MET A 92 -10.92 -12.42 4.11
N ALA A 93 -9.77 -11.98 4.65
CA ALA A 93 -8.90 -12.82 5.47
C ALA A 93 -9.60 -13.24 6.78
N CYS A 94 -10.29 -12.32 7.46
CA CYS A 94 -11.07 -12.61 8.66
C CYS A 94 -12.22 -13.59 8.39
N CYS A 95 -12.98 -13.40 7.31
CA CYS A 95 -14.06 -14.33 6.92
C CYS A 95 -13.51 -15.73 6.57
N SER A 96 -12.34 -15.79 5.94
CA SER A 96 -11.66 -17.05 5.64
C SER A 96 -11.20 -17.75 6.93
N PHE A 97 -10.71 -16.98 7.91
CA PHE A 97 -10.29 -17.49 9.22
C PHE A 97 -11.47 -18.05 10.03
N THR A 98 -12.63 -17.39 10.03
CA THR A 98 -13.84 -17.93 10.70
C THR A 98 -14.35 -19.19 10.02
N GLY A 99 -14.23 -19.29 8.69
CA GLY A 99 -14.59 -20.49 7.94
C GLY A 99 -13.71 -21.70 8.30
N VAL A 100 -12.42 -21.45 8.54
CA VAL A 100 -11.43 -22.46 8.97
C VAL A 100 -11.64 -22.90 10.42
N ILE A 101 -12.12 -22.02 11.30
CA ILE A 101 -12.40 -22.36 12.71
C ILE A 101 -13.75 -23.08 12.88
N ALA A 102 -14.74 -22.74 12.05
CA ALA A 102 -16.09 -23.29 12.14
C ALA A 102 -16.23 -24.69 11.51
N SER A 103 -15.27 -25.09 10.66
CA SER A 103 -15.16 -26.42 10.04
C SER A 103 -14.34 -27.38 10.90
#